data_AF-A0A913Z0J6-F1
#
_entry.id   AF-A0A913Z0J6-F1
#
_cell.length_a   1.000
_cell.length_b   1.000
_cell.length_c   1.000
_cell.angle_alpha   90.00
_cell.angle_beta   90.00
_cell.angle_gamma   90.00
#
_symmetry.space_group_name_H-M   'P 1'
#
loop_
_entity.id
_entity.type
_entity.pdbx_description
1 polymer ?
#
loop_
_entity_poly.entity_id
_entity_poly.type
_entity_poly.pdbx_seq_one_letter_code
_entity_poly.pdbx_strand_id
1 'polypeptide(L)'
;MNRLLLAWVFLAAATASVSAWCSSGYTQRPGGNCYKLWNTEDEWWLYADHVCRAEGAWLATIRNEADSVWVNNFFITNRRHHCEDWYWIGANDLVREGLWRWAEDGSVLNYFNWRPGEPNNVGGEEDVVEVNSNNRQWNDNKVTDTAQLCFVCEKKPIGSGY
;
A
#
# COMPACT_ATOMS: atom_id res chain seq x y z
N MET A 1 3.86 -27.94 -66.93
CA MET A 1 3.13 -28.60 -65.82
C MET A 1 3.44 -27.84 -64.55
N ASN A 2 2.45 -27.10 -64.04
CA ASN A 2 2.59 -26.10 -62.99
C ASN A 2 2.49 -26.77 -61.61
N ARG A 3 3.54 -26.70 -60.77
CA ARG A 3 3.45 -27.13 -59.36
C ARG A 3 3.44 -25.88 -58.48
N LEU A 4 2.25 -25.46 -58.08
CA LEU A 4 2.04 -24.42 -57.08
C LEU A 4 2.45 -24.98 -55.71
N LEU A 5 3.43 -24.33 -55.07
CA LEU A 5 3.81 -24.56 -53.68
C LEU A 5 2.88 -23.74 -52.78
N LEU A 6 2.10 -24.42 -51.93
CA LEU A 6 1.34 -23.76 -50.87
C LEU A 6 2.22 -23.69 -49.62
N ALA A 7 2.76 -22.50 -49.32
CA ALA A 7 3.40 -22.22 -48.05
C ALA A 7 2.32 -21.91 -47.00
N TRP A 8 2.23 -22.76 -45.98
CA TRP A 8 1.37 -22.54 -44.81
C TRP A 8 2.11 -21.62 -43.85
N VAL A 9 1.75 -20.33 -43.85
CA VAL A 9 2.24 -19.40 -42.83
C VAL A 9 1.49 -19.71 -41.53
N PHE A 10 2.10 -20.51 -40.66
CA PHE A 10 1.66 -20.60 -39.27
C PHE A 10 2.05 -19.30 -38.58
N LEU A 11 1.06 -18.43 -38.35
CA LEU A 11 1.23 -17.27 -37.49
C LEU A 11 1.39 -17.80 -36.05
N ALA A 12 2.62 -17.96 -35.58
CA ALA A 12 2.87 -18.26 -34.17
C ALA A 12 2.41 -17.04 -33.36
N ALA A 13 1.33 -17.19 -32.61
CA ALA A 13 0.96 -16.19 -31.62
C ALA A 13 2.06 -16.18 -30.56
N ALA A 14 2.81 -15.09 -30.47
CA ALA A 14 3.75 -14.88 -29.39
C ALA A 14 2.93 -14.82 -28.09
N THR A 15 3.01 -15.88 -27.27
CA THR A 15 2.51 -15.83 -25.91
C THR A 15 3.47 -14.94 -25.14
N ALA A 16 3.10 -13.68 -24.94
CA ALA A 16 3.76 -12.86 -23.93
C ALA A 16 3.56 -13.56 -22.59
N SER A 17 4.61 -14.20 -22.08
CA SER A 17 4.62 -14.67 -20.70
C SER A 17 4.46 -13.44 -19.82
N VAL A 18 3.31 -13.31 -19.16
CA VAL A 18 3.14 -12.28 -18.14
C VAL A 18 4.03 -12.71 -16.98
N SER A 19 5.28 -12.26 -16.97
CA SER A 19 6.08 -12.30 -15.76
C SER A 19 5.26 -11.57 -14.70
N ALA A 20 4.89 -12.25 -13.62
CA ALA A 20 4.22 -11.60 -12.52
C ALA A 20 5.10 -10.42 -12.06
N TRP A 21 4.61 -9.21 -12.30
CA TRP A 21 5.30 -7.97 -11.98
C TRP A 21 5.48 -7.80 -10.46
N CYS A 22 4.75 -8.57 -9.66
CA CYS A 22 4.81 -8.51 -8.20
C CYS A 22 5.38 -9.81 -7.62
N SER A 23 6.12 -9.69 -6.52
CA SER A 23 6.55 -10.84 -5.71
C SER A 23 5.35 -11.64 -5.21
N SER A 24 5.56 -12.91 -4.88
CA SER A 24 4.51 -13.79 -4.33
C SER A 24 3.74 -13.11 -3.20
N GLY A 25 2.40 -13.20 -3.24
CA GLY A 25 1.50 -12.63 -2.25
C GLY A 25 1.17 -11.14 -2.46
N TYR A 26 1.77 -10.47 -3.44
CA TYR A 26 1.45 -9.08 -3.79
C TYR A 26 0.56 -9.00 -5.04
N THR A 27 -0.38 -8.06 -5.00
CA THR A 27 -1.30 -7.75 -6.10
C THR A 27 -0.92 -6.42 -6.74
N GLN A 28 -0.81 -6.40 -8.07
CA GLN A 28 -0.46 -5.18 -8.79
C GLN A 28 -1.67 -4.25 -8.94
N ARG A 29 -1.47 -2.96 -8.67
CA ARG A 29 -2.31 -1.91 -9.24
C ARG A 29 -2.07 -1.84 -10.75
N PRO A 30 -3.11 -1.78 -11.61
CA PRO A 30 -2.90 -1.62 -13.05
C PRO A 30 -1.92 -0.48 -13.36
N GLY A 31 -0.78 -0.82 -13.96
CA GLY A 31 0.29 0.13 -14.31
C GLY A 31 1.04 0.76 -13.14
N GLY A 32 0.89 0.25 -11.92
CA GLY A 32 1.47 0.84 -10.72
C GLY A 32 2.18 -0.17 -9.81
N ASN A 33 2.24 0.20 -8.53
CA ASN A 33 2.92 -0.56 -7.48
C ASN A 33 2.16 -1.84 -7.09
N CYS A 34 2.84 -2.67 -6.32
CA CYS A 34 2.41 -3.95 -5.80
C CYS A 34 2.00 -3.81 -4.34
N TYR A 35 0.84 -4.36 -3.97
CA TYR A 35 0.27 -4.22 -2.62
C TYR A 35 0.00 -5.58 -1.98
N LYS A 36 0.19 -5.68 -0.67
CA LYS A 36 -0.16 -6.86 0.13
C LYS A 36 -0.83 -6.43 1.42
N LEU A 37 -1.96 -7.06 1.75
CA LEU A 37 -2.66 -6.83 3.02
C LEU A 37 -2.23 -7.88 4.04
N TRP A 38 -1.74 -7.40 5.18
CA TRP A 38 -1.52 -8.24 6.35
C TRP A 38 -2.76 -8.22 7.23
N ASN A 39 -3.35 -9.41 7.38
CA ASN A 39 -4.54 -9.65 8.18
C ASN A 39 -4.11 -10.27 9.52
N THR A 40 -3.23 -9.61 10.26
CA THR A 40 -2.77 -10.08 11.58
C THR A 40 -3.41 -9.25 12.67
N GLU A 41 -3.90 -9.92 13.70
CA GLU A 41 -4.37 -9.33 14.95
C GLU A 41 -3.09 -9.11 15.81
N ASP A 42 -2.91 -7.93 16.42
CA ASP A 42 -1.82 -7.57 17.38
C ASP A 42 -0.68 -6.65 16.91
N GLU A 43 -0.83 -5.82 15.89
CA GLU A 43 0.33 -5.09 15.35
C GLU A 43 0.23 -3.55 15.43
N TRP A 44 0.98 -2.94 16.36
CA TRP A 44 1.21 -1.49 16.41
C TRP A 44 2.03 -1.01 15.20
N TRP A 45 2.01 0.29 14.93
CA TRP A 45 2.55 0.85 13.68
C TRP A 45 4.01 0.48 13.38
N LEU A 46 4.92 0.54 14.37
CA LEU A 46 6.33 0.15 14.18
C LEU A 46 6.50 -1.31 13.78
N TYR A 47 5.65 -2.22 14.29
CA TYR A 47 5.70 -3.60 13.85
C TYR A 47 5.23 -3.73 12.41
N ALA A 48 4.12 -3.08 12.06
CA ALA A 48 3.61 -3.06 10.69
C ALA A 48 4.65 -2.56 9.69
N ASP A 49 5.35 -1.47 10.03
CA ASP A 49 6.48 -0.92 9.26
C ASP A 49 7.63 -1.93 9.16
N HIS A 50 8.02 -2.57 10.27
CA HIS A 50 9.04 -3.62 10.27
C HIS A 50 8.66 -4.79 9.34
N VAL A 51 7.43 -5.29 9.39
CA VAL A 51 6.97 -6.40 8.53
C VAL A 51 7.04 -6.02 7.06
N CYS A 52 6.57 -4.83 6.68
CA CYS A 52 6.68 -4.39 5.28
C CYS A 52 8.15 -4.31 4.85
N ARG A 53 9.03 -3.71 5.67
CA ARG A 53 10.46 -3.61 5.37
C ARG A 53 11.14 -4.96 5.22
N ALA A 54 10.77 -5.94 6.06
CA ALA A 54 11.30 -7.30 5.98
C ALA A 54 10.97 -8.00 4.63
N GLU A 55 9.90 -7.58 3.95
CA GLU A 55 9.52 -8.07 2.61
C GLU A 55 10.06 -7.21 1.44
N GLY A 56 10.95 -6.26 1.74
CA GLY A 56 11.44 -5.28 0.77
C GLY A 56 10.34 -4.32 0.30
N ALA A 57 9.38 -4.04 1.18
CA ALA A 57 8.26 -3.14 0.96
C ALA A 57 8.23 -2.04 2.04
N TRP A 58 7.22 -1.19 1.98
CA TRP A 58 6.94 -0.13 2.94
C TRP A 58 5.46 -0.13 3.28
N LEU A 59 5.07 0.46 4.41
CA LEU A 59 3.66 0.77 4.62
C LEU A 59 3.13 1.65 3.48
N ALA A 60 1.89 1.41 3.07
CA ALA A 60 1.29 2.04 1.90
C ALA A 60 1.36 3.57 1.97
N THR A 61 1.61 4.15 0.81
CA THR A 61 1.74 5.59 0.64
C THR A 61 0.56 6.14 -0.16
N ILE A 62 0.02 7.29 0.28
CA ILE A 62 -1.14 7.93 -0.35
C ILE A 62 -0.75 9.33 -0.83
N ARG A 63 -0.33 9.47 -2.10
CA ARG A 63 0.18 10.74 -2.65
C ARG A 63 -0.91 11.61 -3.30
N ASN A 64 -2.10 11.04 -3.50
CA ASN A 64 -3.24 11.70 -4.14
C ASN A 64 -4.52 10.88 -3.91
N GLU A 65 -5.65 11.42 -4.35
CA GLU A 65 -6.96 10.76 -4.23
C GLU A 65 -7.05 9.42 -4.97
N ALA A 66 -6.32 9.23 -6.08
CA ALA A 66 -6.34 7.95 -6.79
C ALA A 66 -5.62 6.85 -5.99
N ASP A 67 -4.56 7.19 -5.26
CA ASP A 67 -3.90 6.26 -4.32
C ASP A 67 -4.84 5.96 -3.14
N SER A 68 -5.49 6.99 -2.59
CA SER A 68 -6.46 6.87 -1.48
C SER A 68 -7.59 5.90 -1.84
N VAL A 69 -8.21 6.07 -3.01
CA VAL A 69 -9.24 5.16 -3.53
C VAL A 69 -8.69 3.75 -3.70
N TRP A 70 -7.50 3.60 -4.31
CA TRP A 70 -6.93 2.30 -4.60
C TRP A 70 -6.59 1.50 -3.34
N VAL A 71 -5.82 2.10 -2.42
CA VAL A 71 -5.39 1.45 -1.17
C VAL A 71 -6.62 1.06 -0.33
N ASN A 72 -7.61 1.95 -0.25
CA ASN A 72 -8.83 1.67 0.50
C ASN A 72 -9.67 0.54 -0.10
N ASN A 73 -9.86 0.54 -1.42
CA ASN A 73 -10.58 -0.54 -2.10
C ASN A 73 -9.83 -1.86 -1.98
N PHE A 74 -8.49 -1.84 -2.08
CA PHE A 74 -7.67 -3.01 -1.87
C PHE A 74 -7.84 -3.55 -0.45
N PHE A 75 -7.80 -2.68 0.57
CA PHE A 75 -8.06 -3.05 1.96
C PHE A 75 -9.45 -3.69 2.13
N ILE A 76 -10.53 -2.98 1.77
CA ILE A 76 -11.91 -3.45 1.94
C ILE A 76 -12.14 -4.79 1.23
N THR A 77 -11.58 -4.97 0.03
CA THR A 77 -11.79 -6.18 -0.77
C THR A 77 -11.07 -7.40 -0.19
N ASN A 78 -9.93 -7.21 0.47
CA ASN A 78 -9.06 -8.30 0.89
C ASN A 78 -9.06 -8.55 2.41
N ARG A 79 -9.66 -7.64 3.21
CA ARG A 79 -9.68 -7.75 4.67
C ARG A 79 -10.54 -8.93 5.14
N ARG A 80 -10.07 -9.59 6.19
CA ARG A 80 -10.80 -10.64 6.91
C ARG A 80 -11.62 -10.03 8.05
N HIS A 81 -12.54 -10.83 8.62
CA HIS A 81 -13.52 -10.38 9.60
C HIS A 81 -12.94 -9.71 10.86
N HIS A 82 -11.70 -10.01 11.21
CA HIS A 82 -11.02 -9.46 12.37
C HIS A 82 -10.30 -8.14 12.11
N CYS A 83 -10.13 -7.74 10.84
CA CYS A 83 -9.65 -6.39 10.54
C CYS A 83 -10.81 -5.42 10.76
N GLU A 84 -10.64 -4.47 11.69
CA GLU A 84 -11.59 -3.40 11.90
C GLU A 84 -11.73 -2.47 10.67
N ASP A 85 -12.53 -1.42 10.81
CA ASP A 85 -12.68 -0.36 9.81
C ASP A 85 -11.51 0.62 9.78
N TRP A 86 -10.35 0.23 10.29
CA TRP A 86 -9.15 1.06 10.38
C TRP A 86 -7.90 0.28 9.98
N TYR A 87 -6.95 0.96 9.33
CA TYR A 87 -5.68 0.37 8.93
C TYR A 87 -4.52 1.37 8.96
N TRP A 88 -3.31 0.86 9.23
CA TRP A 88 -2.10 1.67 9.21
C TRP A 88 -1.63 2.00 7.79
N ILE A 89 -1.10 3.22 7.62
CA ILE A 89 -0.36 3.68 6.43
C ILE A 89 1.01 4.24 6.80
N GLY A 90 1.87 4.51 5.82
CA GLY A 90 3.25 4.93 6.07
C GLY A 90 3.43 6.39 6.49
N ALA A 91 2.36 7.16 6.68
CA ALA A 91 2.46 8.55 7.12
C ALA A 91 2.79 8.62 8.62
N ASN A 92 3.75 9.47 8.97
CA ASN A 92 4.22 9.68 10.33
C ASN A 92 4.93 11.04 10.48
N ASP A 93 5.03 11.58 11.67
CA ASP A 93 5.85 12.76 11.99
C ASP A 93 6.84 12.53 13.15
N LEU A 94 7.18 11.25 13.40
CA LEU A 94 8.16 10.72 14.36
C LEU A 94 9.47 11.53 14.54
N VAL A 95 9.93 12.21 13.48
CA VAL A 95 11.19 12.97 13.50
C VAL A 95 10.97 14.41 13.99
N ARG A 96 9.82 15.00 13.68
CA ARG A 96 9.47 16.37 14.01
C ARG A 96 7.95 16.55 13.95
N GLU A 97 7.37 16.73 15.13
CA GLU A 97 5.98 17.13 15.35
C GLU A 97 5.49 18.17 14.34
N GLY A 98 4.34 17.88 13.72
CA GLY A 98 3.69 18.72 12.72
C GLY A 98 4.33 18.67 11.33
N LEU A 99 5.40 17.88 11.13
CA LEU A 99 6.04 17.68 9.83
C LEU A 99 5.91 16.22 9.38
N TRP A 100 4.73 15.92 8.85
CA TRP A 100 4.36 14.61 8.32
C TRP A 100 5.21 14.19 7.10
N ARG A 101 5.69 12.94 7.13
CA ARG A 101 6.52 12.30 6.11
C ARG A 101 6.04 10.88 5.80
N TRP A 102 6.40 10.42 4.60
CA TRP A 102 6.24 9.03 4.23
C TRP A 102 7.42 8.19 4.72
N ALA A 103 7.13 7.03 5.31
CA ALA A 103 8.15 6.08 5.74
C ALA A 103 9.02 5.58 4.58
N GLU A 104 8.46 5.45 3.36
CA GLU A 104 9.13 4.93 2.17
C GLU A 104 10.45 5.64 1.84
N ASP A 105 10.41 6.97 1.76
CA ASP A 105 11.51 7.80 1.24
C ASP A 105 11.77 9.07 2.07
N GLY A 106 11.03 9.26 3.15
CA GLY A 106 11.10 10.45 4.01
C GLY A 106 10.53 11.72 3.36
N SER A 107 9.88 11.62 2.20
CA SER A 107 9.27 12.77 1.53
C SER A 107 8.17 13.39 2.39
N VAL A 108 8.07 14.72 2.37
CA VAL A 108 7.02 15.45 3.10
C VAL A 108 5.67 15.19 2.43
N LEU A 109 4.63 15.01 3.24
CA LEU A 109 3.28 14.84 2.73
C LEU A 109 2.82 16.07 1.93
N ASN A 110 2.22 15.80 0.78
CA ASN A 110 1.60 16.80 -0.10
C ASN A 110 0.08 16.57 -0.28
N TYR A 111 -0.42 15.44 0.24
CA TYR A 111 -1.82 15.06 0.25
C TYR A 111 -2.20 14.72 1.68
N PHE A 112 -3.37 15.18 2.09
CA PHE A 112 -3.92 14.99 3.42
C PHE A 112 -5.40 14.69 3.30
N ASN A 113 -5.91 13.80 4.15
CA ASN A 113 -7.34 13.53 4.25
C ASN A 113 -7.78 13.38 5.71
N TRP A 114 -7.32 14.28 6.58
CA TRP A 114 -7.67 14.27 8.00
C TRP A 114 -9.18 14.28 8.23
N ARG A 115 -9.61 13.53 9.26
CA ARG A 115 -10.98 13.64 9.79
C ARG A 115 -11.19 15.05 10.37
N PRO A 116 -12.43 15.55 10.44
CA PRO A 116 -12.70 16.80 11.13
C PRO A 116 -12.19 16.74 12.58
N GLY A 117 -11.26 17.63 12.93
CA GLY A 117 -10.61 17.66 14.24
C GLY A 117 -9.17 17.14 14.24
N GLU A 118 -8.75 16.41 13.20
CA GLU A 118 -7.43 15.80 13.09
C GLU A 118 -6.44 16.61 12.23
N PRO A 119 -5.11 16.44 12.43
CA PRO A 119 -4.51 15.71 13.53
C PRO A 119 -4.64 16.50 14.83
N ASN A 120 -4.95 15.83 15.94
CA ASN A 120 -5.24 16.49 17.21
C ASN A 120 -4.12 16.31 18.25
N ASN A 121 -3.21 15.37 18.00
CA ASN A 121 -2.07 15.01 18.83
C ASN A 121 -2.41 14.82 20.32
N VAL A 122 -3.34 13.89 20.64
CA VAL A 122 -3.78 13.62 22.01
C VAL A 122 -2.57 13.27 22.88
N GLY A 123 -2.29 14.14 23.85
CA GLY A 123 -1.21 13.94 24.81
C GLY A 123 0.18 14.23 24.27
N GLY A 124 0.33 14.69 23.03
CA GLY A 124 1.62 15.03 22.43
C GLY A 124 2.45 13.80 22.00
N GLU A 125 1.78 12.70 21.67
CA GLU A 125 2.41 11.39 21.41
C GLU A 125 1.82 10.67 20.17
N GLU A 126 0.97 11.33 19.37
CA GLU A 126 0.30 10.71 18.21
C GLU A 126 1.06 10.96 16.91
N ASP A 127 2.10 10.16 16.68
CA ASP A 127 3.06 10.40 15.61
C ASP A 127 2.84 9.57 14.32
N VAL A 128 1.76 8.77 14.24
CA VAL A 128 1.51 7.80 13.14
C VAL A 128 0.06 7.82 12.66
N VAL A 129 -0.19 7.43 11.41
CA VAL A 129 -1.52 7.58 10.79
C VAL A 129 -2.24 6.26 10.56
N GLU A 130 -3.48 6.19 11.05
CA GLU A 130 -4.49 5.20 10.68
C GLU A 130 -5.55 5.80 9.74
N VAL A 131 -6.15 4.97 8.91
CA VAL A 131 -7.16 5.38 7.92
C VAL A 131 -8.47 4.64 8.17
N ASN A 132 -9.56 5.40 8.30
CA ASN A 132 -10.90 4.83 8.38
C ASN A 132 -11.35 4.33 7.01
N SER A 133 -11.61 3.04 6.86
CA SER A 133 -11.96 2.46 5.58
C SER A 133 -13.32 2.89 5.04
N ASN A 134 -14.25 3.33 5.91
CA ASN A 134 -15.59 3.74 5.50
C ASN A 134 -15.61 5.07 4.73
N ASN A 135 -14.65 5.96 4.99
CA ASN A 135 -14.61 7.29 4.38
C ASN A 135 -13.22 7.76 3.91
N ARG A 136 -12.18 6.93 4.11
CA ARG A 136 -10.76 7.16 3.80
C ARG A 136 -10.10 8.26 4.61
N GLN A 137 -10.77 8.77 5.63
CA GLN A 137 -10.25 9.89 6.41
C GLN A 137 -9.27 9.40 7.48
N TRP A 138 -8.31 10.25 7.80
CA TRP A 138 -7.15 9.92 8.61
C TRP A 138 -7.31 10.36 10.06
N ASN A 139 -6.70 9.60 10.95
CA ASN A 139 -6.51 9.93 12.36
C ASN A 139 -5.02 9.75 12.68
N ASP A 140 -4.44 10.69 13.43
CA ASP A 140 -3.16 10.45 14.08
C ASP A 140 -3.39 9.60 15.34
N ASN A 141 -2.44 8.73 15.63
CA ASN A 141 -2.51 7.82 16.76
C ASN A 141 -1.10 7.58 17.32
N LYS A 142 -1.02 7.03 18.52
CA LYS A 142 0.25 6.78 19.20
C LYS A 142 1.01 5.65 18.54
N VAL A 143 2.32 5.81 18.47
CA VAL A 143 3.25 4.77 18.01
C VAL A 143 3.13 3.49 18.84
N THR A 144 2.83 3.65 20.13
CA THR A 144 2.66 2.58 21.12
C THR A 144 1.20 2.15 21.28
N ASP A 145 0.28 2.67 20.48
CA ASP A 145 -1.11 2.23 20.55
C ASP A 145 -1.18 0.75 20.19
N THR A 146 -1.89 -0.01 21.01
CA THR A 146 -2.05 -1.46 20.85
C THR A 146 -3.27 -1.80 19.99
N ALA A 147 -3.86 -0.83 19.28
CA ALA A 147 -4.91 -1.04 18.31
C ALA A 147 -4.48 -2.11 17.32
N GLN A 148 -5.28 -3.17 17.25
CA GLN A 148 -5.01 -4.37 16.44
C GLN A 148 -5.38 -4.10 14.97
N LEU A 149 -4.73 -3.11 14.36
CA LEU A 149 -5.08 -2.71 13.00
C LEU A 149 -4.32 -3.54 11.97
N CYS A 150 -5.07 -3.96 10.95
CA CYS A 150 -4.48 -4.51 9.75
C CYS A 150 -3.73 -3.41 8.97
N PHE A 151 -2.84 -3.80 8.07
CA PHE A 151 -2.00 -2.84 7.35
C PHE A 151 -1.66 -3.28 5.93
N VAL A 152 -1.49 -2.30 5.05
CA VAL A 152 -1.19 -2.53 3.64
C VAL A 152 0.28 -2.22 3.40
N CYS A 153 1.04 -3.21 2.91
CA CYS A 153 2.38 -2.99 2.39
C CYS A 153 2.33 -2.64 0.89
N GLU A 154 3.27 -1.82 0.45
CA GLU A 154 3.47 -1.35 -0.91
C GLU A 154 4.93 -1.52 -1.33
N LYS A 155 5.15 -1.99 -2.57
CA LYS A 155 6.48 -1.96 -3.20
C LYS A 155 6.37 -1.81 -4.70
N LYS A 156 7.46 -1.36 -5.33
CA LYS A 156 7.52 -1.30 -6.79
C LYS A 156 7.55 -2.71 -7.40
N PRO A 157 7.12 -2.88 -8.66
CA PRO A 157 7.24 -4.14 -9.39
C PRO A 157 8.66 -4.73 -9.45
N ILE A 158 8.78 -6.04 -9.61
CA ILE A 158 10.06 -6.70 -9.90
C ILE A 158 10.65 -6.11 -11.17
N GLY A 159 11.93 -5.77 -11.14
CA GLY A 159 12.65 -5.19 -12.29
C GLY A 159 12.38 -3.71 -12.53
N SER A 160 11.66 -3.03 -11.63
CA SER A 160 11.46 -1.57 -11.69
C SER A 160 12.52 -0.76 -10.92
N GLY A 161 13.71 -1.33 -10.71
CA GLY A 161 14.86 -0.68 -10.07
C GLY A 161 15.84 -0.11 -11.09
N TYR A 162 16.17 1.18 -10.91
CA TYR A 162 17.24 2.03 -11.48
C TYR A 162 18.02 1.56 -12.72
#